data_AF-A0A0A9Z921-F1
#
_entry.id   AF-A0A0A9Z921-F1
#
_cell.length_a   1.000
_cell.length_b   1.000
_cell.length_c   1.000
_cell.angle_alpha   90.00
_cell.angle_beta   90.00
_cell.angle_gamma   90.00
#
_symmetry.space_group_name_H-M   'P 1'
#
loop_
_entity.id
_entity.type
_entity.pdbx_description
1 polymer ?
#
loop_
_entity_poly.entity_id
_entity_poly.type
_entity_poly.pdbx_seq_one_letter_code
_entity_poly.pdbx_strand_id
1 'polypeptide(L)'
;MQDDYLDCYGDPAITKIGTDIRECKCTWLFTQAITLASHDQIARLRRHYGTEDDTQVKLVYSELLLPQHYLRTQQQLYESIRGALQSHSSSLPTDTLTRLLDRLLNRQK
;
A
#
# COMPACT_ATOMS: atom_id res chain seq x y z
N MET A 1 3.94 2.85 1.33
CA MET A 1 2.67 2.08 1.33
C MET A 1 1.62 2.64 0.37
N GLN A 2 1.16 3.89 0.48
CA GLN A 2 0.12 4.42 -0.41
C GLN A 2 0.61 4.59 -1.84
N ASP A 3 1.81 5.15 -2.04
CA ASP A 3 2.41 5.25 -3.38
C ASP A 3 2.62 3.85 -3.98
N ASP A 4 3.14 2.88 -3.21
CA ASP A 4 3.29 1.48 -3.66
C ASP A 4 1.94 0.84 -4.07
N TYR A 5 0.88 1.12 -3.31
CA TYR A 5 -0.46 0.63 -3.59
C TYR A 5 -1.01 1.25 -4.87
N LEU A 6 -0.86 2.57 -5.04
CA LEU A 6 -1.31 3.30 -6.22
C LEU A 6 -0.47 2.95 -7.47
N ASP A 7 0.79 2.58 -7.34
CA ASP A 7 1.59 2.09 -8.47
C ASP A 7 1.01 0.77 -9.01
N CYS A 8 0.54 -0.12 -8.13
CA CYS A 8 -0.02 -1.42 -8.53
C CYS A 8 -1.52 -1.39 -8.89
N TYR A 9 -2.32 -0.57 -8.21
CA TYR A 9 -3.79 -0.58 -8.26
C TYR A 9 -4.42 0.78 -8.62
N GLY A 10 -3.61 1.81 -8.85
CA GLY A 10 -4.09 3.11 -9.29
C GLY A 10 -4.76 3.04 -10.66
N ASP A 11 -5.72 3.93 -10.90
CA ASP A 11 -6.36 4.08 -12.20
C ASP A 11 -5.33 4.61 -13.22
N PRO A 12 -4.99 3.87 -14.29
CA PRO A 12 -4.05 4.32 -15.32
C PRO A 12 -4.47 5.61 -16.03
N ALA A 13 -5.74 6.02 -15.96
CA ALA A 13 -6.21 7.30 -16.49
C ALA A 13 -5.77 8.50 -15.61
N ILE A 14 -5.45 8.26 -14.34
CA ILE A 14 -5.15 9.29 -13.34
C ILE A 14 -3.67 9.19 -12.89
N THR A 15 -3.16 7.97 -12.78
CA THR A 15 -1.80 7.64 -12.34
C THR A 15 -0.90 7.23 -13.52
N LYS A 16 0.41 7.27 -13.32
CA LYS A 16 1.35 6.64 -14.28
C LYS A 16 1.10 5.13 -14.31
N ILE A 17 1.48 4.47 -15.41
CA ILE A 17 1.54 3.01 -15.47
C ILE A 17 2.56 2.55 -14.41
N GLY A 18 2.13 1.64 -13.54
CA GLY A 18 2.98 1.06 -12.50
C GLY A 18 4.21 0.35 -13.07
N THR A 19 5.33 0.50 -12.39
CA THR A 19 6.59 -0.15 -12.78
C THR A 19 7.24 -0.91 -11.65
N ASP A 20 6.76 -0.78 -10.41
CA ASP A 20 7.48 -1.27 -9.23
C ASP A 20 7.70 -2.79 -9.23
N ILE A 21 6.72 -3.57 -9.70
CA ILE A 21 6.86 -5.03 -9.83
C ILE A 21 7.94 -5.38 -10.86
N ARG A 22 7.92 -4.71 -12.01
CA ARG A 22 8.86 -4.98 -13.12
C ARG A 22 10.27 -4.52 -12.81
N GLU A 23 10.40 -3.41 -12.09
CA GLU A 23 11.67 -2.88 -11.58
C GLU A 23 12.18 -3.63 -10.34
N CYS A 24 11.50 -4.70 -9.91
CA CYS A 24 11.88 -5.52 -8.76
C CYS A 24 12.04 -4.70 -7.48
N LYS A 25 11.20 -3.68 -7.27
CA LYS A 25 11.29 -2.82 -6.09
C LYS A 25 10.80 -3.53 -4.85
N CYS A 26 11.44 -3.22 -3.72
CA CYS A 26 10.98 -3.61 -2.40
C CYS A 26 9.80 -2.73 -1.97
N THR A 27 8.60 -3.06 -2.45
CA THR A 27 7.36 -2.32 -2.16
C THR A 27 6.68 -2.83 -0.90
N TRP A 28 5.83 -1.99 -0.29
CA TRP A 28 4.98 -2.45 0.81
C TRP A 28 4.15 -3.69 0.40
N LEU A 29 3.55 -3.70 -0.79
CA LEU A 29 2.77 -4.84 -1.29
C LEU A 29 3.59 -6.14 -1.33
N PHE A 30 4.82 -6.09 -1.84
CA PHE A 30 5.68 -7.27 -1.91
C PHE A 30 6.06 -7.80 -0.52
N THR A 31 6.40 -6.90 0.41
CA THR A 31 6.73 -7.30 1.80
C THR A 31 5.54 -7.95 2.50
N GLN A 32 4.32 -7.44 2.29
CA GLN A 32 3.11 -8.06 2.82
C GLN A 32 2.83 -9.41 2.15
N ALA A 33 2.99 -9.50 0.83
CA ALA A 33 2.80 -10.73 0.08
C ALA A 33 3.69 -11.86 0.60
N ILE A 34 4.99 -11.60 0.77
CA ILE A 34 5.95 -12.58 1.29
C ILE A 34 5.60 -13.02 2.72
N THR A 35 5.07 -12.11 3.54
CA THR A 35 4.70 -12.41 4.94
C THR A 35 3.45 -13.28 5.03
N LEU A 36 2.47 -13.09 4.14
CA LEU A 36 1.17 -13.76 4.18
C LEU A 36 1.10 -15.02 3.29
N ALA A 37 2.01 -15.15 2.32
CA ALA A 37 1.97 -16.19 1.31
C ALA A 37 2.32 -17.59 1.84
N SER A 38 1.66 -18.59 1.25
CA SER A 38 2.09 -19.98 1.33
C SER A 38 3.40 -20.21 0.56
N HIS A 39 4.04 -21.38 0.77
CA HIS A 39 5.27 -21.74 0.06
C HIS A 39 5.09 -21.72 -1.47
N ASP A 40 3.95 -22.19 -2.00
CA ASP A 40 3.69 -22.18 -3.44
C ASP A 40 3.57 -20.75 -3.98
N GLN A 41 2.83 -19.89 -3.27
CA GLN A 41 2.70 -18.48 -3.62
C GLN A 41 4.05 -17.75 -3.54
N ILE A 42 4.91 -18.05 -2.57
CA ILE A 42 6.28 -17.52 -2.50
C ILE A 42 7.09 -17.96 -3.73
N ALA A 43 6.97 -19.21 -4.15
CA ALA A 43 7.67 -19.70 -5.35
C ALA A 43 7.20 -18.96 -6.61
N ARG A 44 5.89 -18.72 -6.76
CA ARG A 44 5.32 -17.91 -7.85
C ARG A 44 5.82 -16.46 -7.81
N LEU A 45 5.81 -15.82 -6.64
CA LEU A 45 6.34 -14.47 -6.46
C LEU A 45 7.82 -14.41 -6.86
N ARG A 46 8.66 -15.33 -6.38
CA ARG A 46 10.10 -15.37 -6.74
C ARG A 46 10.34 -15.57 -8.23
N ARG A 47 9.47 -16.32 -8.91
CA ARG A 47 9.61 -16.61 -10.34
C ARG A 47 9.21 -15.42 -11.23
N HIS A 48 8.23 -14.64 -10.81
CA HIS A 48 7.60 -13.63 -11.66
C HIS A 48 7.89 -12.17 -11.25
N TYR A 49 8.30 -11.93 -10.00
CA TYR A 49 8.65 -10.58 -9.55
C TYR A 49 9.94 -10.09 -10.22
N GLY A 50 9.96 -8.85 -10.70
CA GLY A 50 11.07 -8.31 -11.49
C GLY A 50 11.08 -8.73 -12.96
N THR A 51 9.99 -9.30 -13.47
CA THR A 51 9.83 -9.62 -14.90
C THR A 51 8.91 -8.63 -15.58
N GLU A 52 8.94 -8.54 -16.91
CA GLU A 52 8.06 -7.63 -17.67
C GLU A 52 6.56 -7.96 -17.50
N ASP A 53 6.20 -9.22 -17.26
CA ASP A 53 4.82 -9.65 -17.03
C ASP A 53 4.49 -9.69 -15.53
N ASP A 54 3.74 -8.69 -15.06
CA ASP A 54 3.31 -8.58 -13.67
C ASP A 54 2.01 -9.35 -13.34
N THR A 55 1.41 -10.04 -14.32
CA THR A 55 0.10 -10.71 -14.18
C THR A 55 0.11 -11.74 -13.05
N GLN A 56 1.14 -12.60 -13.00
CA GLN A 56 1.23 -13.64 -11.98
C GLN A 56 1.43 -13.09 -10.56
N VAL A 57 2.19 -11.99 -10.44
CA VAL A 57 2.37 -11.30 -9.16
C VAL A 57 1.04 -10.69 -8.69
N LYS A 58 0.33 -10.00 -9.58
CA LYS A 58 -0.99 -9.41 -9.28
C LYS A 58 -2.04 -10.46 -8.93
N LEU A 59 -2.00 -11.65 -9.54
CA LEU A 59 -2.84 -12.77 -9.17
C LEU A 59 -2.57 -13.22 -7.74
N VAL A 60 -1.30 -13.42 -7.36
CA VAL A 60 -0.94 -13.76 -5.97
C VAL A 60 -1.40 -12.67 -5.01
N TYR A 61 -1.24 -11.39 -5.35
CA TYR A 61 -1.73 -10.30 -4.49
C TYR A 61 -3.26 -10.32 -4.30
N SER A 62 -4.00 -10.68 -5.34
CA SER A 62 -5.45 -10.85 -5.29
C SER A 62 -5.85 -12.04 -4.42
N GLU A 63 -5.19 -13.19 -4.58
CA GLU A 63 -5.40 -14.39 -3.75
C GLU A 63 -5.16 -14.13 -2.26
N LEU A 64 -4.16 -13.27 -1.96
CA LEU A 64 -3.83 -12.86 -0.59
C LEU A 64 -4.72 -11.72 -0.06
N LEU A 65 -5.67 -11.23 -0.84
CA LEU A 65 -6.56 -10.13 -0.48
C LEU A 65 -5.78 -8.87 -0.04
N LEU A 66 -4.66 -8.59 -0.70
CA LEU A 66 -3.81 -7.44 -0.36
C LEU A 66 -4.51 -6.08 -0.47
N PRO A 67 -5.44 -5.84 -1.42
CA PRO A 67 -6.22 -4.60 -1.42
C PRO A 67 -7.02 -4.39 -0.14
N GLN A 68 -7.66 -5.45 0.38
CA GLN A 68 -8.41 -5.40 1.63
C GLN A 68 -7.46 -5.23 2.82
N HIS A 69 -6.31 -5.91 2.80
CA HIS A 69 -5.28 -5.75 3.82
C HIS A 69 -4.75 -4.31 3.88
N TYR A 70 -4.52 -3.69 2.71
CA TYR A 70 -4.11 -2.31 2.58
C TYR A 70 -5.14 -1.34 3.19
N LEU A 71 -6.42 -1.46 2.81
CA LEU A 71 -7.47 -0.59 3.35
C LEU A 71 -7.58 -0.69 4.87
N ARG A 72 -7.50 -1.90 5.43
CA ARG A 72 -7.50 -2.11 6.89
C ARG A 72 -6.28 -1.46 7.54
N THR A 73 -5.09 -1.67 6.98
CA THR A 73 -3.84 -1.09 7.52
C THR A 73 -3.86 0.44 7.46
N GLN A 74 -4.34 1.00 6.36
CA GLN A 74 -4.49 2.45 6.17
C GLN A 74 -5.46 3.04 7.20
N GLN A 75 -6.61 2.39 7.41
CA GLN A 75 -7.60 2.82 8.40
C GLN A 75 -7.03 2.78 9.83
N GLN A 76 -6.35 1.69 10.20
CA GLN A 76 -5.73 1.54 11.52
C GLN A 76 -4.65 2.61 11.77
N LEU A 77 -3.83 2.89 10.75
CA LEU A 77 -2.82 3.94 10.83
C LEU A 77 -3.46 5.32 11.00
N TYR A 78 -4.54 5.60 10.25
CA TYR A 78 -5.29 6.85 10.38
C TYR A 78 -5.85 7.04 11.79
N GLU A 79 -6.55 6.03 12.32
CA GLU A 79 -7.13 6.06 13.67
C GLU A 79 -6.05 6.23 14.74
N SER A 80 -4.91 5.53 14.60
CA SER A 80 -3.78 5.65 15.51
C SER A 80 -3.18 7.06 15.52
N ILE A 81 -2.94 7.65 14.34
CA ILE A 81 -2.39 9.02 14.24
C ILE A 81 -3.39 10.03 14.81
N ARG A 82 -4.67 9.90 14.48
CA ARG A 82 -5.72 10.78 14.98
C ARG A 82 -5.83 10.74 16.51
N GLY A 83 -5.77 9.55 17.11
CA GLY A 83 -5.75 9.38 18.57
C GLY A 83 -4.50 10.00 19.21
N ALA A 84 -3.33 9.87 18.59
CA ALA A 84 -2.10 10.49 19.06
C ALA A 84 -2.16 12.03 19.03
N LEU A 85 -2.74 12.60 17.97
CA LEU A 85 -2.95 14.04 17.84
C LEU A 85 -3.90 14.58 18.92
N GLN A 86 -5.01 13.88 19.19
CA GLN A 86 -5.95 14.27 20.26
C GLN A 86 -5.28 14.25 21.64
N SER A 87 -4.44 13.24 21.90
CA SER A 87 -3.74 13.08 23.18
C SER A 87 -2.70 14.17 23.44
N HIS A 88 -2.17 14.80 22.39
CA HIS A 88 -1.14 15.86 22.48
C HIS A 88 -1.68 17.26 22.11
N SER A 89 -3.00 17.42 22.13
CA SER A 89 -3.69 18.60 21.60
C SER A 89 -3.28 19.94 22.22
N SER A 90 -2.77 19.95 23.46
CA SER A 90 -2.28 21.14 24.14
C SER A 90 -0.89 21.62 23.67
N SER A 91 -0.16 20.80 22.90
CA SER A 91 1.23 21.06 22.51
C SER A 91 1.45 21.13 21.00
N LEU A 92 0.44 20.75 20.21
CA LEU A 92 0.54 20.63 18.75
C LEU A 92 -0.56 21.43 18.04
N PRO A 93 -0.30 21.93 16.82
CA PRO A 93 -1.32 22.57 15.98
C PRO A 93 -2.26 21.52 15.37
N THR A 94 -3.10 20.93 16.22
CA THR A 94 -3.90 19.72 15.96
C THR A 94 -4.83 19.89 14.75
N ASP A 95 -5.45 21.05 14.58
CA ASP A 95 -6.33 21.33 13.44
C ASP A 95 -5.58 21.33 12.10
N THR A 96 -4.36 21.85 12.09
CA THR A 96 -3.52 21.87 10.88
C THR A 96 -3.01 20.48 10.56
N LEU A 97 -2.58 19.72 11.57
CA LEU A 97 -2.10 18.35 11.40
C LEU A 97 -3.23 17.39 10.99
N THR A 98 -4.44 17.56 11.53
CA THR A 98 -5.62 16.77 11.14
C THR A 98 -5.98 17.03 9.68
N ARG A 99 -6.03 18.31 9.25
CA ARG A 99 -6.28 18.65 7.84
C ARG A 99 -5.21 18.08 6.90
N LEU A 100 -3.95 18.05 7.33
CA LEU A 100 -2.88 17.42 6.55
C LEU A 100 -3.11 15.91 6.44
N LEU A 101 -3.42 15.24 7.55
CA LEU A 101 -3.70 13.81 7.59
C LEU A 101 -4.87 13.42 6.68
N ASP A 102 -5.97 14.15 6.74
CA ASP A 102 -7.16 13.89 5.92
C ASP A 102 -6.87 14.06 4.41
N ARG A 103 -6.01 15.02 4.04
CA ARG A 103 -5.57 15.16 2.65
C ARG A 103 -4.69 14.01 2.19
N LEU A 104 -3.77 13.56 3.03
CA LEU A 104 -2.89 12.44 2.70
C LEU A 104 -3.69 11.14 2.53
N LEU A 105 -4.69 10.91 3.40
CA LEU A 105 -5.54 9.73 3.33
C LEU A 105 -6.30 9.61 2.00
N ASN A 106 -6.84 10.72 1.51
CA ASN A 106 -7.66 10.77 0.30
C ASN A 106 -6.86 11.04 -0.97
N ARG A 107 -5.52 10.99 -0.88
CA ARG A 107 -4.64 11.23 -2.02
C ARG A 107 -4.84 10.13 -3.07
N GLN A 108 -5.27 10.54 -4.25
CA GLN A 108 -5.42 9.67 -5.42
C GLN A 108 -4.19 9.69 -6.34
N LYS A 109 -3.23 10.59 -6.08
CA LYS A 109 -1.97 10.76 -6.81
C LYS A 109 -0.92 11.47 -5.99
#